data_AF-A0A854ZFX8-F1
#
_entry.id   AF-A0A854ZFX8-F1
#
_cell.length_a   1.000
_cell.length_b   1.000
_cell.length_c   1.000
_cell.angle_alpha   90.00
_cell.angle_beta   90.00
_cell.angle_gamma   90.00
#
_symmetry.space_group_name_H-M   'P 1'
#
loop_
_entity.id
_entity.type
_entity.pdbx_description
1 polymer ?
#
loop_
_entity_poly.entity_id
_entity_poly.type
_entity_poly.pdbx_seq_one_letter_code
_entity_poly.pdbx_strand_id
1 'polypeptide(L)'
;MFRAKSDRYKQMLKLAGVPALFNINEPLVFGMPIMLNPVFFLPMLFEPIINGLVSWGLIDLFHATVNPFIQLPWTMPGVVQAFFSGGIPFFIIAMVVVVLSTLIWFPFFKIADNKAVAEEQKNAKKA
;
A
#
# COMPACT_ATOMS: atom_id res chain seq x y z
N MET A 1 -0.96 -8.23 5.32
CA MET A 1 -2.24 -7.53 5.53
C MET A 1 -3.39 -8.41 6.06
N PHE A 2 -3.41 -9.74 5.91
CA PHE A 2 -4.56 -10.56 6.35
C PHE A 2 -4.49 -11.20 7.75
N ARG A 3 -3.34 -11.17 8.44
CA ARG A 3 -3.21 -11.58 9.85
C ARG A 3 -2.21 -10.67 10.55
N ALA A 4 -2.66 -9.48 10.96
CA ALA A 4 -1.95 -8.72 11.99
C ALA A 4 -2.06 -9.50 13.31
N LYS A 5 -0.94 -9.70 14.01
CA LYS A 5 -0.90 -10.41 15.29
C LYS A 5 -1.24 -9.48 16.45
N SER A 6 -0.74 -8.25 16.43
CA SER A 6 -1.05 -7.24 17.46
C SER A 6 -2.48 -6.76 17.36
N ASP A 7 -3.05 -6.43 18.50
CA ASP A 7 -4.41 -5.91 18.55
C ASP A 7 -4.45 -4.46 18.03
N ARG A 8 -3.36 -3.69 18.22
CA ARG A 8 -3.18 -2.37 17.60
C ARG A 8 -3.29 -2.41 16.07
N TYR A 9 -2.53 -3.27 15.38
CA TYR A 9 -2.57 -3.31 13.91
C TYR A 9 -3.87 -3.91 13.38
N LYS A 10 -4.54 -4.82 14.10
CA LYS A 10 -5.88 -5.32 13.72
C LYS A 10 -6.94 -4.22 13.73
N GLN A 11 -6.98 -3.41 14.79
CA GLN A 11 -7.94 -2.30 14.88
C GLN A 11 -7.64 -1.25 13.80
N MET A 12 -6.37 -0.95 13.58
CA MET A 12 -5.97 0.00 12.54
C MET A 12 -6.38 -0.45 11.14
N LEU A 13 -6.22 -1.74 10.79
CA LEU A 13 -6.66 -2.27 9.50
C LEU A 13 -8.18 -2.15 9.31
N LYS A 14 -8.98 -2.28 10.38
CA LYS A 14 -10.43 -2.09 10.29
C LYS A 14 -10.81 -0.62 10.06
N LEU A 15 -10.14 0.30 10.75
CA LEU A 15 -10.43 1.74 10.67
C LEU A 15 -9.94 2.36 9.37
N ALA A 16 -8.77 1.94 8.91
CA ALA A 16 -8.08 2.59 7.81
C ALA A 16 -8.15 1.80 6.49
N GLY A 17 -8.63 0.55 6.52
CA GLY A 17 -8.75 -0.28 5.31
C GLY A 17 -9.73 0.27 4.28
N VAL A 18 -10.90 0.75 4.71
CA VAL A 18 -11.90 1.32 3.78
C VAL A 18 -11.41 2.65 3.18
N PRO A 19 -10.93 3.64 3.97
CA PRO A 19 -10.35 4.86 3.42
C PRO A 19 -9.18 4.60 2.45
N ALA A 20 -8.31 3.64 2.76
CA ALA A 20 -7.15 3.31 1.93
C ALA A 20 -7.52 2.81 0.53
N LEU A 21 -8.67 2.12 0.37
CA LEU A 21 -9.17 1.70 -0.95
C LEU A 21 -9.51 2.89 -1.85
N PHE A 22 -9.81 4.05 -1.26
CA PHE A 22 -10.11 5.29 -1.96
C PHE A 22 -8.93 6.28 -1.92
N ASN A 23 -7.69 5.76 -1.81
CA ASN A 23 -6.44 6.53 -1.73
C ASN A 23 -6.35 7.51 -0.54
N ILE A 24 -7.16 7.34 0.51
CA ILE A 24 -7.09 8.13 1.74
C ILE A 24 -6.21 7.37 2.74
N ASN A 25 -4.93 7.75 2.83
CA ASN A 25 -3.89 7.02 3.57
C ASN A 25 -3.52 7.67 4.92
N GLU A 26 -4.04 8.84 5.24
CA GLU A 26 -3.75 9.60 6.45
C GLU A 26 -4.02 8.80 7.74
N PRO A 27 -5.13 8.04 7.87
CA PRO A 27 -5.35 7.21 9.06
C PRO A 27 -4.28 6.14 9.25
N LEU A 28 -3.70 5.60 8.17
CA LEU A 28 -2.59 4.66 8.23
C LEU A 28 -1.28 5.36 8.61
N VAL A 29 -0.98 6.49 7.98
CA VAL A 29 0.29 7.22 8.13
C VAL A 29 0.45 7.88 9.50
N PHE A 30 -0.66 8.36 10.08
CA PHE A 30 -0.68 8.95 11.42
C PHE A 30 -1.07 7.95 12.50
N GLY A 31 -1.99 7.03 12.23
CA GLY A 31 -2.46 6.06 13.22
C GLY A 31 -1.44 4.96 13.51
N MET A 32 -0.71 4.51 12.50
CA MET A 32 0.56 3.85 12.71
C MET A 32 1.62 4.95 12.55
N PRO A 33 2.60 5.11 13.44
CA PRO A 33 3.62 6.15 13.30
C PRO A 33 4.60 5.80 12.17
N ILE A 34 4.09 5.57 10.95
CA ILE A 34 4.84 5.25 9.73
C ILE A 34 5.79 6.42 9.45
N MET A 35 5.28 7.65 9.55
CA MET A 35 6.04 8.86 9.29
C MET A 35 7.25 9.04 10.23
N LEU A 36 7.15 8.56 11.46
CA LEU A 36 8.21 8.69 12.48
C LEU A 36 9.05 7.42 12.65
N ASN A 37 8.75 6.35 11.89
CA ASN A 37 9.40 5.06 12.05
C ASN A 37 10.39 4.81 10.89
N PRO A 38 11.71 4.81 11.16
CA PRO A 38 12.74 4.58 10.15
C PRO A 38 12.60 3.24 9.41
N VAL A 39 11.93 2.25 10.02
CA VAL A 39 11.68 0.95 9.38
C VAL A 39 10.75 1.09 8.17
N PHE A 40 9.80 2.02 8.20
CA PHE A 40 8.88 2.25 7.08
C PHE A 40 9.39 3.29 6.09
N PHE A 41 10.47 4.02 6.42
CA PHE A 41 11.09 4.96 5.49
C PHE A 41 11.60 4.27 4.22
N LEU A 42 12.23 3.09 4.36
CA LEU A 42 12.73 2.31 3.23
C LEU A 42 11.63 1.92 2.23
N PRO A 43 10.54 1.22 2.63
CA PRO A 43 9.48 0.91 1.68
C PRO A 43 8.83 2.17 1.11
N MET A 44 8.64 3.25 1.89
CA MET A 44 8.08 4.50 1.36
C MET A 44 8.93 5.14 0.26
N LEU A 45 10.26 5.04 0.36
CA LEU A 45 11.17 5.62 -0.62
C LEU A 45 11.31 4.74 -1.86
N PHE A 46 11.49 3.43 -1.68
CA PHE A 46 11.81 2.52 -2.78
C PHE A 46 10.58 2.03 -3.54
N GLU A 47 9.42 1.91 -2.87
CA GLU A 47 8.20 1.39 -3.52
C GLU A 47 7.75 2.24 -4.72
N PRO A 48 7.67 3.59 -4.64
CA PRO A 48 7.29 4.42 -5.78
C PRO A 48 8.30 4.32 -6.94
N ILE A 49 9.59 4.21 -6.62
CA ILE A 49 10.67 4.10 -7.62
C ILE A 49 10.56 2.77 -8.37
N ILE A 50 10.44 1.66 -7.63
CA ILE A 50 10.32 0.32 -8.22
C ILE A 50 9.04 0.21 -9.04
N ASN A 51 7.91 0.68 -8.50
CA ASN A 51 6.63 0.64 -9.20
C ASN A 51 6.62 1.52 -10.45
N GLY A 52 7.25 2.69 -10.40
CA GLY A 52 7.42 3.57 -11.56
C GLY A 52 8.23 2.92 -12.67
N LEU A 53 9.38 2.32 -12.33
CA LEU A 53 10.24 1.62 -13.29
C LEU A 53 9.54 0.40 -13.91
N VAL A 54 8.86 -0.41 -13.09
CA VAL A 54 8.13 -1.59 -13.59
C VAL A 54 6.96 -1.15 -14.48
N SER A 55 6.17 -0.17 -14.04
CA SER A 55 5.04 0.33 -14.83
C SER A 55 5.51 0.90 -16.17
N TRP A 56 6.61 1.66 -16.18
CA TRP A 56 7.17 2.19 -17.40
C TRP A 56 7.59 1.08 -18.38
N GLY A 57 8.34 0.06 -17.90
CA GLY A 57 8.71 -1.08 -18.72
C GLY A 57 7.53 -1.89 -19.24
N LEU A 58 6.45 -2.01 -18.46
CA LEU A 58 5.24 -2.70 -18.89
C LEU A 58 4.42 -1.88 -19.90
N ILE A 59 4.39 -0.55 -19.78
CA ILE A 59 3.75 0.33 -20.76
C ILE A 59 4.42 0.14 -22.13
N ASP A 60 5.75 0.12 -22.18
CA ASP A 60 6.51 -0.10 -23.40
C ASP A 60 6.25 -1.51 -23.97
N LEU A 61 6.24 -2.55 -23.11
CA LEU A 61 6.01 -3.93 -23.52
C LEU A 61 4.61 -4.16 -24.11
N PHE A 62 3.57 -3.56 -23.51
CA PHE A 62 2.19 -3.73 -23.95
C PHE A 62 1.75 -2.68 -25.00
N HIS A 63 2.63 -1.75 -25.38
CA HIS A 63 2.29 -0.56 -26.17
C HIS A 63 1.03 0.14 -25.64
N ALA A 64 0.95 0.27 -24.32
CA ALA A 64 -0.25 0.74 -23.66
C ALA A 64 -0.43 2.25 -23.84
N THR A 65 -1.54 2.66 -24.45
CA THR A 65 -1.89 4.07 -24.65
C THR A 65 -2.89 4.54 -23.61
N VAL A 66 -2.62 5.68 -22.98
CA VAL A 66 -3.55 6.34 -22.07
C VAL A 66 -4.57 7.15 -22.88
N ASN A 67 -5.83 7.16 -22.43
CA ASN A 67 -6.85 8.06 -22.96
C ASN A 67 -6.63 9.48 -22.40
N PRO A 68 -6.23 10.47 -23.22
CA PRO A 68 -5.87 11.81 -22.75
C PRO A 68 -7.08 12.66 -22.33
N PHE A 69 -8.30 12.24 -22.66
CA PHE A 69 -9.53 12.99 -22.35
C PHE A 69 -10.23 12.53 -21.08
N ILE A 70 -9.76 11.45 -20.46
CA ILE A 70 -10.33 10.90 -19.23
C ILE A 70 -9.71 11.60 -18.02
N GLN A 71 -10.55 12.26 -17.22
CA GLN A 71 -10.21 12.78 -15.90
C GLN A 71 -11.01 12.03 -14.85
N LEU A 72 -10.33 11.17 -14.09
CA LEU A 72 -10.93 10.38 -13.03
C LEU A 72 -10.63 11.00 -11.66
N PRO A 73 -11.57 10.96 -10.70
CA PRO A 73 -11.31 11.38 -9.34
C PRO A 73 -10.12 10.61 -8.74
N TRP A 74 -9.24 11.30 -8.01
CA TRP A 74 -8.10 10.67 -7.34
C TRP A 74 -8.51 9.71 -6.22
N THR A 75 -9.72 9.85 -5.69
CA THR A 75 -10.29 8.94 -4.69
C THR A 75 -10.77 7.62 -5.30
N MET A 76 -10.77 7.48 -6.62
CA MET A 76 -11.17 6.25 -7.27
C MET A 76 -10.16 5.12 -6.99
N PRO A 77 -10.61 3.90 -6.67
CA PRO A 77 -9.69 2.79 -6.41
C PRO A 77 -8.72 2.57 -7.58
N GLY A 78 -7.42 2.50 -7.29
CA GLY A 78 -6.37 2.58 -8.32
C GLY A 78 -6.49 1.55 -9.46
N VAL A 79 -6.94 0.32 -9.15
CA VAL A 79 -7.15 -0.72 -10.18
C VAL A 79 -8.27 -0.35 -11.15
N VAL A 80 -9.36 0.21 -10.63
CA VAL A 80 -10.49 0.66 -11.44
C VAL A 80 -10.05 1.87 -12.26
N GLN A 81 -9.33 2.80 -11.64
CA GLN A 81 -8.82 4.00 -12.30
C GLN A 81 -7.92 3.64 -13.50
N ALA A 82 -7.01 2.68 -13.32
CA ALA A 82 -6.12 2.20 -14.37
C ALA A 82 -6.90 1.57 -15.54
N PHE A 83 -7.89 0.73 -15.26
CA PHE A 83 -8.71 0.12 -16.31
C PHE A 83 -9.44 1.15 -17.18
N PHE A 84 -10.04 2.17 -16.58
CA PHE A 84 -10.72 3.22 -17.35
C PHE A 84 -9.73 4.13 -18.10
N SER A 85 -8.50 4.27 -17.61
CA SER A 85 -7.50 5.16 -18.23
C SER A 85 -6.88 4.57 -19.50
N GLY A 86 -6.69 3.25 -19.57
CA GLY A 86 -6.02 2.62 -20.71
C GLY A 86 -6.38 1.16 -20.97
N GLY A 87 -7.55 0.72 -20.49
CA GLY A 87 -8.11 -0.60 -20.76
C GLY A 87 -7.40 -1.77 -20.07
N ILE A 88 -7.46 -2.93 -20.72
CA ILE A 88 -6.91 -4.19 -20.20
C ILE A 88 -5.40 -4.12 -19.90
N PRO A 89 -4.54 -3.48 -20.72
CA PRO A 89 -3.11 -3.34 -20.42
C PRO A 89 -2.85 -2.64 -19.09
N PHE A 90 -3.54 -1.52 -18.84
CA PHE A 90 -3.38 -0.76 -17.59
C PHE A 90 -3.97 -1.50 -16.39
N PHE A 91 -5.03 -2.30 -16.57
CA PHE A 91 -5.53 -3.16 -15.51
C PHE A 91 -4.50 -4.23 -15.09
N ILE A 92 -3.82 -4.86 -16.06
CA ILE A 92 -2.75 -5.83 -15.78
C ILE A 92 -1.60 -5.13 -15.04
N ILE A 93 -1.17 -3.96 -15.52
CA ILE A 93 -0.11 -3.16 -14.87
C ILE A 93 -0.50 -2.84 -13.43
N ALA A 94 -1.72 -2.37 -13.17
CA ALA A 94 -2.19 -2.05 -11.84
C ALA A 94 -2.20 -3.29 -10.92
N MET A 95 -2.61 -4.46 -11.41
CA MET A 95 -2.56 -5.70 -10.64
C MET A 95 -1.11 -6.11 -10.29
N VAL A 96 -0.17 -5.97 -11.23
CA VAL A 96 1.26 -6.24 -10.99
C VAL A 96 1.81 -5.29 -9.93
N VAL A 97 1.50 -4.00 -10.05
CA VAL A 97 1.92 -2.96 -9.09
C VAL A 97 1.36 -3.25 -7.69
N VAL A 98 0.08 -3.61 -7.57
CA VAL A 98 -0.53 -3.96 -6.27
C VAL A 98 0.16 -5.17 -5.63
N VAL A 99 0.50 -6.19 -6.42
CA VAL A 99 1.23 -7.36 -5.93
C VAL A 99 2.65 -6.97 -5.50
N LEU A 100 3.36 -6.16 -6.29
CA LEU A 100 4.69 -5.67 -5.95
C LEU A 100 4.70 -4.80 -4.70
N SER A 101 3.79 -3.84 -4.57
CA SER A 101 3.61 -3.04 -3.36
C SER A 101 3.36 -3.93 -2.15
N THR A 102 2.50 -4.95 -2.29
CA THR A 102 2.25 -5.91 -1.20
C THR A 102 3.52 -6.65 -0.80
N LEU A 103 4.32 -7.12 -1.77
CA LEU A 103 5.57 -7.84 -1.52
C LEU A 103 6.64 -6.95 -0.86
N ILE A 104 6.76 -5.70 -1.30
CA ILE A 104 7.72 -4.74 -0.75
C ILE A 104 7.35 -4.37 0.68
N TRP A 105 6.07 -4.09 0.95
CA TRP A 105 5.61 -3.66 2.28
C TRP A 105 5.48 -4.79 3.30
N PHE A 106 5.24 -6.03 2.86
CA PHE A 106 5.03 -7.19 3.72
C PHE A 106 6.16 -7.45 4.75
N PRO A 107 7.46 -7.50 4.38
CA PRO A 107 8.53 -7.75 5.34
C PRO A 107 8.62 -6.68 6.43
N PHE A 108 8.49 -5.40 6.06
CA PHE A 108 8.53 -4.28 7.01
C PHE A 108 7.32 -4.28 7.94
N PHE A 109 6.13 -4.55 7.39
CA PHE A 109 4.92 -4.72 8.19
C PHE A 109 5.06 -5.85 9.20
N LYS A 110 5.63 -7.00 8.81
CA LYS A 110 5.85 -8.14 9.71
C LYS A 110 6.81 -7.79 10.86
N ILE A 111 7.87 -7.03 10.58
CA ILE A 111 8.81 -6.56 11.61
C ILE A 111 8.09 -5.63 12.60
N ALA A 112 7.32 -4.68 12.09
CA ALA A 112 6.58 -3.73 12.92
C ALA A 112 5.51 -4.41 13.77
N ASP A 113 4.75 -5.35 13.19
CA ASP A 113 3.72 -6.12 13.90
C ASP A 113 4.31 -6.97 15.03
N ASN A 114 5.44 -7.65 14.78
CA ASN A 114 6.13 -8.41 15.84
C ASN A 114 6.64 -7.50 16.98
N LYS A 115 7.12 -6.29 16.68
CA LYS A 115 7.53 -5.31 17.71
C LYS A 115 6.34 -4.86 18.54
N ALA A 116 5.19 -4.58 17.92
CA ALA A 116 3.98 -4.18 18.64
C ALA A 116 3.46 -5.30 19.56
N VAL A 117 3.46 -6.56 19.10
CA VAL A 117 3.11 -7.70 19.95
C VAL A 117 4.03 -7.82 21.17
N ALA A 118 5.34 -7.63 20.98
CA ALA A 118 6.30 -7.69 22.08
C ALA A 118 6.08 -6.57 23.11
N GLU A 119 5.72 -5.36 22.67
CA GLU A 119 5.34 -4.25 23.55
C GLU A 119 4.04 -4.54 24.32
N GLU A 120 3.00 -5.04 23.63
CA GLU A 120 1.73 -5.44 24.25
C GLU A 120 1.94 -6.50 25.35
N GLN A 121 2.77 -7.52 25.07
CA GLN A 121 3.11 -8.56 26.05
C GLN A 121 3.94 -8.04 27.23
N LYS A 122 4.85 -7.08 26.99
CA LYS A 122 5.66 -6.47 28.06
C LYS A 122 4.82 -5.60 28.99
N ASN A 123 3.84 -4.88 28.45
CA ASN A 123 2.92 -4.06 29.24
C ASN A 123 1.94 -4.93 30.03
N ALA A 124 1.45 -6.03 29.45
CA ALA A 124 0.59 -7.00 30.16
C ALA A 124 1.30 -7.72 31.32
N LYS A 125 2.63 -7.86 31.29
CA LYS A 125 3.44 -8.42 32.39
C LYS A 125 3.80 -7.41 33.48
N LYS A 126 3.63 -6.11 33.21
CA LYS A 126 3.91 -5.02 34.16
C LYS A 126 2.67 -4.55 34.92
N ALA A 127 1.47 -4.88 34.43
CA ALA A 127 0.19 -4.71 35.10
C ALA A 127 -0.11 -5.93 35.99
#